data_AF-A0A6J0KS11-F1
#
_entry.id   AF-A0A6J0KS11-F1
#
_cell.length_a   1.000
_cell.length_b   1.000
_cell.length_c   1.000
_cell.angle_alpha   90.00
_cell.angle_beta   90.00
_cell.angle_gamma   90.00
#
_symmetry.space_group_name_H-M   'P 1'
#
loop_
_entity.id
_entity.type
_entity.pdbx_description
1 polymer ?
#
loop_
_entity_poly.entity_id
_entity_poly.type
_entity_poly.pdbx_seq_one_letter_code
_entity_poly.pdbx_strand_id
1 'polypeptide(L)'
;MEFAFITIHCSISFDSLTHKTHKSHTPHLPKDNPPKKIKTPHHNIMASITSATVAIPSFTGLKSTVSKPSAVVRLPTTTSRNLTVKSSLKDFGVAAVAAAASIALAGNAMAIDVLLGSGDGALAFVPNEFTIAKGEKIVFKNNAGFPHNVVFDEDEIPSGVDASKISMDEQDLLNAAGETYEVALTEPGTYSFYCAPHQGAGMVGKVTVN
;
A
#
# COMPACT_ATOMS: atom_id res chain seq x y z
N MET A 1 -17.24 31.22 49.67
CA MET A 1 -16.74 30.58 48.44
C MET A 1 -15.23 30.60 48.54
N GLU A 2 -14.69 29.50 49.05
CA GLU A 2 -13.30 29.37 49.48
C GLU A 2 -12.67 28.20 48.70
N PHE A 3 -11.41 28.42 48.31
CA PHE A 3 -10.65 27.62 47.35
C PHE A 3 -10.17 26.28 47.93
N ALA A 4 -10.06 25.25 47.08
CA ALA A 4 -9.10 24.17 47.28
C ALA A 4 -8.61 23.63 45.92
N PHE A 5 -7.50 24.19 45.44
CA PHE A 5 -6.64 23.56 44.45
C PHE A 5 -5.88 22.41 45.13
N ILE A 6 -6.09 21.17 44.69
CA ILE A 6 -5.28 20.04 45.12
C ILE A 6 -4.10 19.93 44.15
N THR A 7 -2.97 20.52 44.56
CA THR A 7 -1.66 20.33 43.94
C THR A 7 -1.07 19.02 44.46
N ILE A 8 -1.00 17.99 43.63
CA ILE A 8 -0.28 16.74 43.98
C ILE A 8 1.19 16.93 43.61
N HIS A 9 1.99 17.19 44.63
CA HIS A 9 3.44 17.22 44.59
C HIS A 9 3.95 15.78 44.73
N CYS A 10 4.38 15.13 43.64
CA CYS A 10 5.10 13.87 43.73
C CYS A 10 6.59 14.16 43.56
N SER A 11 7.33 14.03 44.65
CA SER A 11 8.78 14.23 44.73
C SER A 11 9.42 12.90 45.15
N ILE A 12 10.49 12.52 44.41
CA ILE A 12 11.62 11.67 44.82
C ILE A 12 11.26 10.16 44.83
N SER A 13 11.98 9.26 44.13
CA SER A 13 13.41 9.00 44.32
C SER A 13 14.06 8.33 43.10
N PHE A 14 15.26 8.77 42.76
CA PHE A 14 16.13 8.19 41.74
C PHE A 14 17.10 7.25 42.45
N ASP A 15 16.81 5.95 42.44
CA ASP A 15 17.72 4.96 43.01
C ASP A 15 18.68 4.44 41.94
N SER A 16 19.95 4.79 42.15
CA SER A 16 21.11 4.37 41.36
C SER A 16 21.51 2.97 41.79
N LEU A 17 21.28 1.95 40.94
CA LEU A 17 21.85 0.62 41.15
C LEU A 17 22.63 0.15 39.92
N THR A 18 23.93 0.45 39.98
CA THR A 18 25.06 -0.44 39.68
C THR A 18 24.89 -1.55 38.64
N HIS A 19 25.58 -1.38 37.52
CA HIS A 19 25.98 -2.40 36.55
C HIS A 19 26.42 -3.71 37.22
N LYS A 20 25.63 -4.78 37.06
CA LYS A 20 26.10 -6.16 37.22
C LYS A 20 26.35 -6.74 35.83
N THR A 21 27.63 -6.90 35.51
CA THR A 21 28.16 -7.64 34.38
C THR A 21 27.69 -9.09 34.46
N HIS A 22 26.73 -9.49 33.63
CA HIS A 22 26.35 -10.89 33.50
C HIS A 22 27.28 -11.59 32.51
N LYS A 23 28.00 -12.54 33.07
CA LYS A 23 28.96 -13.47 32.49
C LYS A 23 28.36 -14.20 31.28
N SER A 24 29.13 -14.21 30.19
CA SER A 24 28.90 -14.97 28.97
C SER A 24 28.62 -16.44 29.27
N HIS A 25 27.39 -16.89 29.02
CA HIS A 25 27.02 -18.29 29.06
C HIS A 25 27.11 -18.85 27.64
N THR A 26 28.07 -19.74 27.44
CA THR A 26 28.26 -20.54 26.23
C THR A 26 27.02 -21.41 25.98
N PRO A 27 26.38 -21.38 24.80
CA PRO A 27 25.30 -22.30 24.48
C PRO A 27 25.88 -23.71 24.26
N HIS A 28 25.50 -24.63 25.15
CA HIS A 28 25.69 -26.06 24.95
C HIS A 28 24.84 -26.53 23.77
N LEU A 29 25.47 -27.09 22.74
CA LEU A 29 24.79 -27.83 21.68
C LEU A 29 23.98 -29.00 22.30
N PRO A 30 22.69 -29.18 21.95
CA PRO A 30 21.99 -30.41 22.24
C PRO A 30 22.54 -31.54 21.36
N LYS A 31 22.86 -32.66 22.01
CA LYS A 31 23.40 -33.87 21.40
C LYS A 31 22.37 -34.51 20.47
N ASP A 32 22.85 -34.89 19.29
CA ASP A 32 22.16 -35.70 18.29
C ASP A 32 21.53 -36.95 18.90
N ASN A 33 20.22 -37.07 18.75
CA ASN A 33 19.49 -38.31 19.01
C ASN A 33 19.25 -38.99 17.65
N PRO A 34 19.70 -40.23 17.43
CA PRO A 34 19.52 -40.91 16.15
C PRO A 34 18.02 -41.13 15.84
N PRO A 35 17.61 -41.03 14.56
CA PRO A 35 16.21 -41.17 14.20
C PRO A 35 15.72 -42.60 14.50
N LYS A 36 14.70 -42.70 15.36
CA LYS A 36 13.91 -43.93 15.51
C LYS A 36 13.32 -44.26 14.13
N LYS A 37 13.74 -45.39 13.57
CA LYS A 37 13.13 -46.07 12.42
C LYS A 37 11.63 -46.21 12.65
N ILE A 38 10.85 -45.30 12.06
CA ILE A 38 9.41 -45.48 11.92
C ILE A 38 9.22 -46.50 10.80
N LYS A 39 8.78 -47.69 11.21
CA LYS A 39 8.40 -48.78 10.34
C LYS A 39 7.14 -48.36 9.59
N THR A 40 7.29 -47.97 8.33
CA THR A 40 6.19 -47.77 7.39
C THR A 40 5.49 -49.11 7.18
N PRO A 41 4.19 -49.24 7.49
CA PRO A 41 3.41 -50.32 6.93
C PRO A 41 3.09 -49.95 5.48
N HIS A 42 3.51 -50.82 4.56
CA HIS A 42 3.08 -50.79 3.17
C HIS A 42 1.59 -51.08 3.13
N HIS A 43 0.77 -50.03 2.99
CA HIS A 43 -0.61 -50.16 2.56
C HIS A 43 -0.64 -49.74 1.09
N ASN A 44 -0.75 -50.72 0.20
CA ASN A 44 -1.17 -50.49 -1.17
C ASN A 44 -2.64 -50.06 -1.14
N ILE A 45 -2.90 -48.76 -1.05
CA ILE A 45 -4.23 -48.20 -1.26
C ILE A 45 -4.33 -47.83 -2.73
N MET A 46 -4.96 -48.71 -3.50
CA MET A 46 -5.58 -48.37 -4.79
C MET A 46 -6.74 -47.41 -4.51
N ALA A 47 -6.48 -46.11 -4.55
CA ALA A 47 -7.54 -45.10 -4.55
C ALA A 47 -8.09 -44.99 -5.98
N SER A 48 -9.28 -45.54 -6.18
CA SER A 48 -10.08 -45.42 -7.39
C SER A 48 -10.35 -43.94 -7.66
N ILE A 49 -9.81 -43.41 -8.77
CA ILE A 49 -10.06 -42.04 -9.20
C ILE A 49 -11.36 -42.05 -10.01
N THR A 50 -12.49 -41.78 -9.36
CA THR A 50 -13.78 -41.55 -10.03
C THR A 50 -13.77 -40.13 -10.60
N SER A 51 -13.49 -39.98 -11.90
CA SER A 51 -13.69 -38.73 -12.62
C SER A 51 -15.18 -38.37 -12.67
N ALA A 52 -15.56 -37.27 -12.02
CA ALA A 52 -16.86 -36.64 -12.25
C ALA A 52 -16.73 -35.65 -13.42
N THR A 53 -17.47 -35.91 -14.50
CA THR A 53 -17.55 -35.05 -15.68
C THR A 53 -18.42 -33.83 -15.38
N VAL A 54 -17.86 -32.63 -15.55
CA VAL A 54 -18.61 -31.37 -15.49
C VAL A 54 -19.32 -31.18 -16.83
N ALA A 55 -20.66 -31.14 -16.80
CA ALA A 55 -21.49 -30.88 -17.97
C ALA A 55 -21.53 -29.38 -18.28
N ILE A 56 -21.22 -29.03 -19.52
CA ILE A 56 -21.23 -27.68 -20.08
C ILE A 56 -22.58 -27.45 -20.77
N PRO A 57 -23.44 -26.50 -20.35
CA PRO A 57 -24.58 -26.11 -21.16
C PRO A 57 -24.11 -25.25 -22.33
N SER A 58 -24.23 -25.80 -23.54
CA SER A 58 -24.02 -25.10 -24.80
C SER A 58 -25.17 -24.14 -25.07
N PHE A 59 -24.89 -22.84 -25.17
CA PHE A 59 -25.81 -21.88 -25.77
C PHE A 59 -25.43 -21.65 -27.22
N THR A 60 -26.19 -22.31 -28.10
CA THR A 60 -26.19 -22.06 -29.53
C THR A 60 -26.99 -20.81 -29.84
N GLY A 61 -26.36 -19.89 -30.59
CA GLY A 61 -27.05 -19.11 -31.61
C GLY A 61 -27.27 -17.65 -31.27
N LEU A 62 -26.46 -16.78 -31.90
CA LEU A 62 -26.98 -15.65 -32.66
C LEU A 62 -25.96 -15.32 -33.76
N LYS A 63 -26.34 -15.55 -35.02
CA LYS A 63 -25.66 -15.07 -36.23
C LYS A 63 -26.49 -13.94 -36.82
N SER A 64 -25.82 -12.87 -37.25
CA SER A 64 -26.15 -11.97 -38.38
C SER A 64 -25.58 -10.57 -38.07
N THR A 65 -25.05 -9.77 -38.98
CA THR A 65 -24.70 -9.92 -40.39
C THR A 65 -23.66 -8.84 -40.68
N VAL A 66 -22.66 -9.18 -41.49
CA VAL A 66 -21.68 -8.26 -42.04
C VAL A 66 -22.37 -7.26 -42.97
N SER A 67 -22.06 -5.97 -42.85
CA SER A 67 -22.32 -4.97 -43.89
C SER A 67 -21.30 -3.85 -43.80
N LYS A 68 -20.28 -3.90 -44.66
CA LYS A 68 -19.52 -2.75 -45.17
C LYS A 68 -19.91 -2.65 -46.64
N PRO A 69 -20.19 -1.45 -47.19
CA PRO A 69 -19.12 -0.81 -47.96
C PRO A 69 -19.10 0.72 -47.89
N SER A 70 -18.00 1.24 -48.42
CA SER A 70 -17.63 2.64 -48.66
C SER A 70 -18.74 3.55 -49.18
N ALA A 71 -18.71 4.81 -48.72
CA ALA A 71 -19.16 5.94 -49.52
C ALA A 71 -18.24 7.14 -49.28
N VAL A 72 -17.51 7.50 -50.33
CA VAL A 72 -16.83 8.77 -50.53
C VAL A 72 -17.88 9.88 -50.60
N VAL A 73 -17.71 10.97 -49.85
CA VAL A 73 -18.33 12.26 -50.17
C VAL A 73 -17.27 13.35 -50.16
N ARG A 74 -17.26 14.07 -51.27
CA ARG A 74 -16.37 15.14 -51.69
C ARG A 74 -16.92 16.49 -51.17
N LEU A 75 -15.99 17.42 -50.94
CA LEU A 75 -16.12 18.85 -50.54
C LEU A 75 -17.40 19.60 -50.96
N PRO A 76 -17.72 20.69 -50.23
CA PRO A 76 -17.52 22.00 -50.85
C PRO A 76 -16.64 22.96 -50.03
N THR A 77 -15.70 23.59 -50.74
CA THR A 77 -15.05 24.87 -50.45
C THR A 77 -16.06 26.02 -50.46
N THR A 78 -16.08 26.85 -49.42
CA THR A 78 -16.44 28.29 -49.55
C THR A 78 -15.77 29.16 -48.47
N THR A 79 -15.05 30.16 -48.96
CA THR A 79 -14.91 31.52 -48.42
C THR A 79 -13.85 31.78 -47.36
N SER A 80 -12.67 32.18 -47.85
CA SER A 80 -11.73 33.08 -47.21
C SER A 80 -12.43 34.25 -46.53
N ARG A 81 -12.19 34.44 -45.23
CA ARG A 81 -12.23 35.76 -44.60
C ARG A 81 -10.82 36.23 -44.34
N ASN A 82 -10.36 37.09 -45.24
CA ASN A 82 -9.23 37.96 -45.07
C ASN A 82 -9.56 38.95 -43.93
N LEU A 83 -8.96 38.75 -42.76
CA LEU A 83 -8.86 39.80 -41.74
C LEU A 83 -7.38 40.09 -41.51
N THR A 84 -6.92 41.05 -42.30
CA THR A 84 -5.76 41.92 -42.09
C THR A 84 -5.45 42.12 -40.60
N VAL A 85 -4.50 41.35 -40.07
CA VAL A 85 -3.82 41.72 -38.82
C VAL A 85 -2.71 42.69 -39.20
N LYS A 86 -3.03 43.98 -39.19
CA LYS A 86 -2.02 45.03 -39.07
C LYS A 86 -1.74 45.24 -37.58
N SER A 87 -0.75 44.53 -37.05
CA SER A 87 -0.03 44.96 -35.85
C SER A 87 1.38 45.34 -36.26
N SER A 88 1.57 46.64 -36.43
CA SER A 88 2.86 47.29 -36.62
C SER A 88 3.70 47.11 -35.36
N LEU A 89 4.49 46.04 -35.29
CA LEU A 89 5.58 45.92 -34.31
C LEU A 89 6.80 46.61 -34.90
N LYS A 90 6.98 47.88 -34.53
CA LYS A 90 8.27 48.56 -34.66
C LYS A 90 9.12 48.11 -33.46
N ASP A 91 10.34 47.70 -33.81
CA ASP A 91 11.46 47.35 -32.94
C ASP A 91 11.55 48.15 -31.65
N PHE A 92 11.95 47.49 -30.56
CA PHE A 92 13.10 47.88 -29.74
C PHE A 92 13.31 46.85 -28.61
N GLY A 93 14.54 46.39 -28.46
CA GLY A 93 15.13 46.20 -27.13
C GLY A 93 15.16 44.79 -26.55
N VAL A 94 16.34 44.18 -26.62
CA VAL A 94 16.84 43.09 -25.78
C VAL A 94 16.58 43.35 -24.28
N ALA A 95 15.95 42.37 -23.61
CA ALA A 95 16.23 42.01 -22.20
C ALA A 95 15.57 40.66 -21.89
N ALA A 96 16.28 39.55 -22.17
CA ALA A 96 15.91 38.24 -21.65
C ALA A 96 16.20 38.21 -20.14
N VAL A 97 15.20 38.54 -19.32
CA VAL A 97 15.21 38.19 -17.90
C VAL A 97 14.63 36.78 -17.81
N ALA A 98 15.50 35.79 -17.63
CA ALA A 98 15.10 34.43 -17.28
C ALA A 98 14.47 34.45 -15.87
N ALA A 99 13.17 34.75 -15.82
CA ALA A 99 12.37 34.47 -14.65
C ALA A 99 12.27 32.95 -14.52
N ALA A 100 13.09 32.38 -13.64
CA ALA A 100 12.95 31.00 -13.22
C ALA A 100 11.54 30.85 -12.61
N ALA A 101 10.63 30.29 -13.41
CA ALA A 101 9.31 29.89 -12.95
C ALA A 101 9.49 28.76 -11.94
N SER A 102 9.68 29.12 -10.68
CA SER A 102 9.43 28.20 -9.57
C SER A 102 7.92 28.05 -9.49
N ILE A 103 7.38 27.14 -10.29
CA ILE A 103 6.05 26.59 -10.05
C ILE A 103 6.21 25.81 -8.75
N ALA A 104 6.01 26.49 -7.63
CA ALA A 104 5.71 25.83 -6.38
C ALA A 104 4.42 25.04 -6.65
N LEU A 105 4.57 23.73 -6.83
CA LEU A 105 3.44 22.82 -6.80
C LEU A 105 2.92 22.91 -5.37
N ALA A 106 1.95 23.80 -5.14
CA ALA A 106 1.10 23.73 -3.98
C ALA A 106 0.37 22.39 -4.11
N GLY A 107 1.01 21.33 -3.62
CA GLY A 107 0.46 19.99 -3.57
C GLY A 107 -0.78 20.09 -2.70
N ASN A 108 -1.94 20.15 -3.34
CA ASN A 108 -3.17 19.64 -2.78
C ASN A 108 -2.81 18.30 -2.12
N ALA A 109 -2.81 18.25 -0.79
CA ALA A 109 -2.57 17.05 -0.01
C ALA A 109 -3.70 16.06 -0.30
N MET A 110 -3.58 15.37 -1.44
CA MET A 110 -4.47 14.31 -1.85
C MET A 110 -4.06 13.12 -1.01
N ALA A 111 -4.93 12.68 -0.11
CA ALA A 111 -4.69 11.41 0.56
C ALA A 111 -4.70 10.30 -0.51
N ILE A 112 -3.76 9.37 -0.41
CA ILE A 112 -3.78 8.18 -1.25
C ILE A 112 -4.62 7.09 -0.58
N ASP A 113 -5.54 6.51 -1.36
CA ASP A 113 -6.33 5.36 -0.93
C ASP A 113 -5.60 4.06 -1.29
N VAL A 114 -5.40 3.19 -0.30
CA VAL A 114 -4.90 1.83 -0.45
C VAL A 114 -6.00 0.86 -0.04
N LEU A 115 -6.45 0.01 -0.96
CA LEU A 115 -7.47 -0.99 -0.64
C LEU A 115 -6.83 -2.21 0.03
N LEU A 116 -7.49 -2.71 1.07
CA LEU A 116 -7.14 -3.97 1.73
C LEU A 116 -8.00 -5.09 1.13
N GLY A 117 -7.36 -5.94 0.34
CA GLY A 117 -8.01 -6.92 -0.51
C GLY A 117 -8.47 -6.31 -1.83
N SER A 118 -8.18 -6.99 -2.94
CA SER A 118 -8.55 -6.54 -4.27
C SER A 118 -10.04 -6.78 -4.57
N GLY A 119 -10.56 -6.18 -5.64
CA GLY A 119 -11.97 -6.32 -6.03
C GLY A 119 -12.39 -7.74 -6.43
N ASP A 120 -11.43 -8.58 -6.81
CA ASP A 120 -11.59 -10.02 -7.09
C ASP A 120 -11.34 -10.91 -5.86
N GLY A 121 -11.07 -10.31 -4.69
CA GLY A 121 -10.92 -11.03 -3.42
C GLY A 121 -9.51 -11.56 -3.14
N ALA A 122 -8.49 -11.15 -3.91
CA ALA A 122 -7.11 -11.49 -3.59
C ALA A 122 -6.65 -10.76 -2.33
N LEU A 123 -5.85 -11.46 -1.52
CA LEU A 123 -5.29 -10.95 -0.26
C LEU A 123 -4.07 -10.06 -0.55
N ALA A 124 -4.32 -8.85 -1.05
CA ALA A 124 -3.30 -7.92 -1.48
C ALA A 124 -3.66 -6.48 -1.11
N PHE A 125 -2.63 -5.64 -0.93
CA PHE A 125 -2.79 -4.19 -0.93
C PHE A 125 -2.94 -3.69 -2.37
N VAL A 126 -3.83 -2.74 -2.61
CA VAL A 126 -4.03 -2.15 -3.95
C VAL A 126 -4.06 -0.63 -3.87
N PRO A 127 -3.02 0.08 -4.35
CA PRO A 127 -1.75 -0.45 -4.85
C PRO A 127 -0.90 -1.08 -3.73
N ASN A 128 -0.02 -2.02 -4.08
CA ASN A 128 0.96 -2.60 -3.14
C ASN A 128 2.30 -1.86 -3.13
N GLU A 129 2.58 -1.03 -4.13
CA GLU A 129 3.76 -0.16 -4.17
C GLU A 129 3.38 1.22 -4.68
N PHE A 130 3.79 2.25 -3.96
CA PHE A 130 3.48 3.63 -4.30
C PHE A 130 4.48 4.61 -3.67
N THR A 131 4.40 5.86 -4.09
CA THR A 131 5.25 6.94 -3.61
C THR A 131 4.38 8.12 -3.18
N ILE A 132 4.71 8.73 -2.04
CA ILE A 132 4.01 9.89 -1.48
C ILE A 132 4.98 11.02 -1.16
N ALA A 133 4.46 12.23 -1.02
CA ALA A 133 5.21 13.33 -0.41
C ALA A 133 5.31 13.16 1.11
N LYS A 134 6.35 13.71 1.72
CA LYS A 134 6.44 13.85 3.18
C LYS A 134 5.17 14.44 3.79
N GLY A 135 4.61 13.75 4.78
CA GLY A 135 3.42 14.18 5.53
C GLY A 135 2.11 14.00 4.78
N GLU A 136 2.12 13.40 3.58
CA GLU A 136 0.90 13.02 2.87
C GLU A 136 0.19 11.90 3.64
N LYS A 137 -1.15 11.96 3.62
CA LYS A 137 -2.00 11.01 4.33
C LYS A 137 -2.21 9.77 3.48
N ILE A 138 -2.01 8.61 4.07
CA ILE A 138 -2.34 7.31 3.48
C ILE A 138 -3.62 6.82 4.17
N VAL A 139 -4.61 6.41 3.38
CA VAL A 139 -5.87 5.85 3.85
C VAL A 139 -5.95 4.40 3.40
N PHE A 140 -5.73 3.48 4.34
CA PHE A 140 -5.93 2.05 4.13
C PHE A 140 -7.40 1.71 4.34
N LYS A 141 -8.11 1.34 3.28
CA LYS A 141 -9.56 1.07 3.30
C LYS A 141 -9.84 -0.40 3.13
N ASN A 142 -10.49 -0.99 4.12
CA ASN A 142 -10.89 -2.38 4.11
C ASN A 142 -11.91 -2.63 2.98
N ASN A 143 -11.59 -3.52 2.04
CA ASN A 143 -12.39 -3.70 0.83
C ASN A 143 -12.94 -5.13 0.70
N ALA A 144 -12.09 -6.15 0.73
CA ALA A 144 -12.50 -7.55 0.54
C ALA A 144 -11.56 -8.52 1.27
N GLY A 145 -12.02 -9.73 1.57
CA GLY A 145 -11.17 -10.76 2.19
C GLY A 145 -10.70 -10.44 3.62
N PHE A 146 -11.46 -9.62 4.34
CA PHE A 146 -11.23 -9.28 5.75
C PHE A 146 -11.34 -10.52 6.68
N PRO A 147 -10.70 -10.52 7.86
CA PRO A 147 -10.09 -9.37 8.54
C PRO A 147 -8.70 -8.98 8.02
N HIS A 148 -8.38 -7.68 8.08
CA HIS A 148 -7.06 -7.14 7.72
C HIS A 148 -6.53 -6.19 8.80
N ASN A 149 -5.22 -6.01 8.85
CA ASN A 149 -4.58 -4.89 9.53
C ASN A 149 -3.41 -4.36 8.69
N VAL A 150 -2.77 -3.31 9.19
CA VAL A 150 -1.59 -2.70 8.58
C VAL A 150 -0.51 -2.58 9.65
N VAL A 151 0.55 -3.36 9.48
CA VAL A 151 1.71 -3.37 10.37
C VAL A 151 2.94 -2.99 9.56
N PHE A 152 3.68 -1.99 10.01
CA PHE A 152 4.96 -1.61 9.41
C PHE A 152 6.07 -2.49 9.99
N ASP A 153 6.94 -2.97 9.11
CA ASP A 153 8.06 -3.82 9.50
C ASP A 153 9.15 -2.97 10.16
N GLU A 154 9.50 -3.28 11.41
CA GLU A 154 10.49 -2.52 12.18
C GLU A 154 11.91 -2.59 11.59
N ASP A 155 12.22 -3.63 10.81
CA ASP A 155 13.52 -3.82 10.17
C ASP A 155 13.59 -3.15 8.78
N GLU A 156 12.45 -2.83 8.17
CA GLU A 156 12.34 -2.29 6.81
C GLU A 156 11.69 -0.89 6.76
N ILE A 157 12.01 -0.05 7.75
CA ILE A 157 11.63 1.37 7.82
C ILE A 157 12.85 2.28 8.05
N PRO A 158 12.76 3.59 7.78
CA PRO A 158 13.87 4.51 8.01
C PRO A 158 14.29 4.57 9.49
N SER A 159 15.59 4.67 9.73
CA SER A 159 16.12 4.74 11.09
C SER A 159 15.55 5.91 11.89
N GLY A 160 15.16 5.66 13.14
CA GLY A 160 14.58 6.67 14.02
C GLY A 160 13.05 6.78 13.93
N VAL A 161 12.42 6.08 12.99
CA VAL A 161 10.98 5.87 12.98
C VAL A 161 10.64 4.75 13.98
N ASP A 162 9.55 4.95 14.73
CA ASP A 162 9.00 3.97 15.65
C ASP A 162 7.81 3.25 14.97
N ALA A 163 8.01 1.99 14.57
CA ALA A 163 7.01 1.18 13.87
C ALA A 163 5.68 1.10 14.64
N SER A 164 5.73 1.05 15.98
CA SER A 164 4.54 0.93 16.83
C SER A 164 3.63 2.15 16.75
N LYS A 165 4.15 3.32 16.35
CA LYS A 165 3.36 4.56 16.24
C LYS A 165 2.66 4.71 14.89
N ILE A 166 3.14 3.98 13.88
CA ILE A 166 2.62 4.04 12.52
C ILE A 166 1.92 2.74 12.11
N SER A 167 1.88 1.75 12.99
CA SER A 167 1.20 0.48 12.79
C SER A 167 -0.10 0.41 13.56
N MET A 168 -0.98 -0.48 13.12
CA MET A 168 -2.04 -1.01 13.98
C MET A 168 -1.45 -2.05 14.94
N ASP A 169 -2.04 -2.19 16.13
CA ASP A 169 -1.75 -3.33 17.00
C ASP A 169 -2.06 -4.65 16.27
N GLU A 170 -1.27 -5.70 16.50
CA GLU A 170 -1.46 -6.98 15.77
C GLU A 170 -2.82 -7.64 16.05
N GLN A 171 -3.42 -7.34 17.19
CA GLN A 171 -4.74 -7.84 17.58
C GLN A 171 -5.89 -6.92 17.16
N ASP A 172 -5.59 -5.70 16.73
CA ASP A 172 -6.59 -4.78 16.19
C ASP A 172 -6.75 -5.03 14.69
N LEU A 173 -7.96 -5.39 14.29
CA LEU A 173 -8.28 -5.83 12.94
C LEU A 173 -9.46 -5.05 12.39
N LEU A 174 -9.39 -4.69 11.12
CA LEU A 174 -10.49 -4.18 10.33
C LEU A 174 -11.33 -5.37 9.86
N ASN A 175 -12.55 -5.48 10.40
CA ASN A 175 -13.43 -6.64 10.28
C ASN A 175 -14.57 -6.42 9.28
N ALA A 176 -14.81 -5.19 8.84
CA ALA A 176 -15.89 -4.87 7.90
C ALA A 176 -15.42 -4.01 6.73
N ALA A 177 -16.07 -4.18 5.58
CA ALA A 177 -15.82 -3.35 4.41
C ALA A 177 -16.11 -1.87 4.71
N GLY A 178 -15.22 -1.00 4.25
CA GLY A 178 -15.30 0.45 4.45
C GLY A 178 -14.63 0.96 5.72
N GLU A 179 -14.20 0.09 6.64
CA GLU A 179 -13.36 0.50 7.77
C GLU A 179 -11.99 0.98 7.29
N THR A 180 -11.41 1.94 7.98
CA THR A 180 -10.18 2.59 7.53
C THR A 180 -9.14 2.72 8.63
N TYR A 181 -7.88 2.54 8.24
CA TYR A 181 -6.72 2.95 9.02
C TYR A 181 -6.00 4.09 8.28
N GLU A 182 -5.62 5.13 9.01
CA GLU A 182 -5.02 6.33 8.42
C GLU A 182 -3.69 6.64 9.09
N VAL A 183 -2.67 6.93 8.27
CA VAL A 183 -1.33 7.25 8.77
C VAL A 183 -0.67 8.30 7.86
N ALA A 184 0.17 9.14 8.44
CA ALA A 184 0.99 10.09 7.69
C ALA A 184 2.46 9.84 8.03
N LEU A 185 3.29 9.66 6.99
CA LEU A 185 4.71 9.35 7.14
C LEU A 185 5.54 10.61 6.88
N THR A 186 6.40 10.98 7.82
CA THR A 186 7.17 12.23 7.74
C THR A 186 8.65 12.03 7.44
N GLU A 187 9.23 10.88 7.76
CA GLU A 187 10.65 10.66 7.48
C GLU A 187 10.82 10.15 6.04
N PRO A 188 11.72 10.72 5.24
CA PRO A 188 11.94 10.25 3.88
C PRO A 188 12.58 8.86 3.90
N GLY A 189 12.26 8.07 2.89
CA GLY A 189 12.78 6.71 2.74
C GLY A 189 11.71 5.70 2.40
N THR A 190 12.07 4.42 2.50
CA THR A 190 11.19 3.31 2.15
C THR A 190 10.66 2.66 3.42
N TYR A 191 9.37 2.33 3.40
CA TYR A 191 8.67 1.66 4.48
C TYR A 191 7.98 0.43 3.91
N SER A 192 8.35 -0.75 4.39
CA SER A 192 7.60 -1.97 4.13
C SER A 192 6.51 -2.15 5.18
N PHE A 193 5.36 -2.65 4.74
CA PHE A 193 4.24 -2.97 5.61
C PHE A 193 3.55 -4.25 5.16
N TYR A 194 2.85 -4.90 6.07
CA TYR A 194 2.20 -6.18 5.83
C TYR A 194 0.87 -6.28 6.59
N CYS A 195 0.06 -7.24 6.18
CA CYS A 195 -1.14 -7.64 6.91
C CYS A 195 -0.82 -8.90 7.72
N ALA A 196 -0.82 -8.81 9.04
CA ALA A 196 -0.43 -9.90 9.94
C ALA A 196 -1.14 -11.25 9.66
N PRO A 197 -2.48 -11.31 9.51
CA PRO A 197 -3.15 -12.58 9.21
C PRO A 197 -2.85 -13.14 7.82
N HIS A 198 -2.35 -12.32 6.89
CA HIS A 198 -2.19 -12.67 5.47
C HIS A 198 -0.75 -12.53 4.95
N GLN A 199 0.23 -12.27 5.81
CA GLN A 199 1.63 -12.14 5.42
C GLN A 199 2.15 -13.42 4.75
N GLY A 200 1.76 -14.60 5.27
CA GLY A 200 2.10 -15.90 4.66
C GLY A 200 1.48 -16.14 3.27
N ALA A 201 0.45 -15.37 2.89
CA ALA A 201 -0.14 -15.36 1.56
C ALA A 201 0.49 -14.30 0.63
N GLY A 202 1.47 -13.53 1.12
CA GLY A 202 2.14 -12.48 0.36
C GLY A 202 1.43 -11.12 0.39
N MET A 203 0.54 -10.89 1.36
CA MET A 203 -0.09 -9.58 1.54
C MET A 203 0.89 -8.60 2.18
N VAL A 204 1.79 -8.06 1.35
CA VAL A 204 2.83 -7.09 1.70
C VAL A 204 2.76 -5.89 0.77
N GLY A 205 3.21 -4.74 1.25
CA GLY A 205 3.27 -3.51 0.50
C GLY A 205 4.48 -2.67 0.87
N LYS A 206 4.76 -1.66 0.04
CA LYS A 206 5.91 -0.79 0.18
C LYS A 206 5.55 0.63 -0.21
N VAL A 207 5.84 1.59 0.66
CA VAL A 207 5.67 3.01 0.37
C VAL A 207 7.03 3.71 0.39
N THR A 208 7.27 4.56 -0.60
CA THR A 208 8.42 5.46 -0.63
C THR A 208 7.97 6.87 -0.31
N VAL A 209 8.61 7.51 0.66
CA VAL A 209 8.40 8.90 1.05
C VAL A 209 9.53 9.75 0.48
N ASN A 210 9.18 10.76 -0.33
CA ASN A 210 10.11 11.70 -0.95
C ASN A 210 10.54 12.84 -0.03
#